data_AF-A0A936R3P7-F1
#
_entry.id   AF-A0A936R3P7-F1
#
_cell.length_a   1.000
_cell.length_b   1.000
_cell.length_c   1.000
_cell.angle_alpha   90.00
_cell.angle_beta   90.00
_cell.angle_gamma   90.00
#
_symmetry.space_group_name_H-M   'P 1'
#
loop_
_entity.id
_entity.type
_entity.pdbx_description
1 polymer ?
#
loop_
_entity_poly.entity_id
_entity_poly.type
_entity_poly.pdbx_seq_one_letter_code
_entity_poly.pdbx_strand_id
1 'polypeptide(L)'
;MTASTRPDRAGWYEDPDQPGQLRYFDGILWTSHTSGRVAGTAVDSSEGPEPVSTPVDTTEGQPISPTILPPPPSRPGMPSSTGAWLGDPGKIVLAPLGARVLAYIVDRILTSLLTVLLGFWFILKAVEPIRADLEATTARGDIAGALALIERADRGYLLAYAVIGLAVGLLYSVLFLVRAGATPGKLAVGIRVRRMDRDGHLDRDTAIKRSGFEAVLGAMGNAPYVGTLGVMLAIADLLLPFVDPRRQALHDKVAATVVVRRQG
;
A
#
# COMPACT_ATOMS: atom_id res chain seq x y z
N MET A 1 -50.19 13.37 -29.34
CA MET A 1 -49.09 14.06 -28.63
C MET A 1 -49.44 14.06 -27.15
N THR A 2 -49.01 13.05 -26.40
CA THR A 2 -49.28 12.91 -24.97
C THR A 2 -48.05 13.35 -24.20
N ALA A 3 -48.20 14.40 -23.39
CA ALA A 3 -47.14 14.95 -22.56
C ALA A 3 -46.69 13.89 -21.53
N SER A 4 -45.39 13.59 -21.48
CA SER A 4 -44.79 12.79 -20.43
C SER A 4 -44.80 13.61 -19.14
N THR A 5 -45.77 13.37 -18.26
CA THR A 5 -45.86 14.04 -16.97
C THR A 5 -44.60 13.74 -16.17
N ARG A 6 -43.77 14.77 -15.94
CA ARG A 6 -42.58 14.67 -15.08
C ARG A 6 -43.06 14.40 -13.64
N PRO A 7 -42.43 13.49 -12.89
CA PRO A 7 -42.76 13.27 -11.49
C PRO A 7 -42.54 14.53 -10.63
N ASP A 8 -43.34 14.69 -9.58
CA ASP A 8 -43.35 15.84 -8.67
C ASP A 8 -42.53 15.63 -7.39
N ARG A 9 -42.08 14.40 -7.13
CA ARG A 9 -41.30 14.03 -5.95
C ARG A 9 -40.20 13.03 -6.29
N ALA A 10 -39.18 12.96 -5.44
CA ALA A 10 -38.09 12.02 -5.63
C ALA A 10 -38.58 10.57 -5.45
N GLY A 11 -38.18 9.67 -6.35
CA GLY A 11 -38.66 8.29 -6.37
C GLY A 11 -38.23 7.49 -7.59
N TRP A 12 -38.58 6.20 -7.58
CA TRP A 12 -38.39 5.31 -8.72
C TRP A 12 -39.62 5.34 -9.62
N TYR A 13 -39.42 5.65 -10.90
CA TYR A 13 -40.49 5.76 -11.90
C TYR A 13 -40.10 4.98 -13.15
N GLU A 14 -41.07 4.73 -14.03
CA GLU A 14 -40.79 4.09 -15.32
C GLU A 14 -39.88 4.98 -16.18
N ASP A 15 -38.85 4.38 -16.77
CA ASP A 15 -37.88 5.13 -17.57
C ASP A 15 -38.55 5.60 -18.87
N PRO A 16 -38.69 6.92 -19.11
CA PRO A 16 -39.29 7.44 -20.34
C PRO A 16 -38.48 7.08 -21.59
N ASP A 17 -37.19 6.77 -21.44
CA ASP A 17 -36.30 6.43 -22.55
C ASP A 17 -36.26 4.91 -22.82
N GLN A 18 -36.61 4.07 -21.84
CA GLN A 18 -36.53 2.60 -21.91
C GLN A 18 -37.72 1.90 -21.21
N PRO A 19 -38.76 1.51 -21.97
CA PRO A 19 -39.92 0.79 -21.43
C PRO A 19 -39.50 -0.50 -20.72
N GLY A 20 -40.00 -0.73 -19.51
CA GLY A 20 -39.69 -1.93 -18.71
C GLY A 20 -38.51 -1.78 -17.72
N GLN A 21 -37.86 -0.61 -17.68
CA GLN A 21 -36.87 -0.27 -16.67
C GLN A 21 -37.42 0.79 -15.71
N LEU A 22 -36.96 0.78 -14.45
CA LEU A 22 -37.21 1.88 -13.52
C LEU A 22 -35.98 2.79 -13.49
N ARG A 23 -36.20 4.11 -13.47
CA ARG A 23 -35.16 5.14 -13.33
C ARG A 23 -35.47 6.01 -12.13
N TYR A 24 -34.43 6.42 -11.40
CA TYR A 24 -34.62 7.26 -10.22
C TYR A 24 -34.68 8.75 -10.61
N PHE A 25 -35.74 9.42 -10.18
CA PHE A 25 -35.93 10.87 -10.26
C PHE A 25 -35.61 11.50 -8.90
N ASP A 26 -34.79 12.55 -8.87
CA ASP A 26 -34.32 13.17 -7.63
C ASP A 26 -35.20 14.33 -7.12
N GLY A 27 -36.30 14.62 -7.82
CA GLY A 27 -37.17 15.77 -7.55
C GLY A 27 -36.94 16.95 -8.51
N ILE A 28 -35.83 16.96 -9.25
CA ILE A 28 -35.48 18.03 -10.21
C ILE A 28 -35.15 17.44 -11.59
N LEU A 29 -34.34 16.38 -11.64
CA LEU A 29 -33.87 15.71 -12.86
C LEU A 29 -33.90 14.17 -12.72
N TRP A 30 -33.89 13.51 -13.88
CA TRP A 30 -33.70 12.07 -13.94
C TRP A 30 -32.21 11.71 -13.76
N THR A 31 -31.91 10.83 -12.81
CA THR A 31 -30.53 10.38 -12.55
C THR A 31 -30.14 9.23 -13.49
N SER A 32 -28.87 8.85 -13.53
CA SER A 32 -28.39 7.68 -14.28
C SER A 32 -28.66 6.34 -13.58
N HIS A 33 -29.25 6.35 -12.38
CA HIS A 33 -29.58 5.12 -11.65
C HIS A 33 -30.80 4.44 -12.25
N THR A 34 -30.60 3.23 -12.75
CA THR A 34 -31.67 2.38 -13.28
C THR A 34 -31.72 1.03 -12.56
N SER A 35 -32.92 0.45 -12.48
CA SER A 35 -33.17 -0.87 -11.90
C SER A 35 -34.04 -1.70 -12.84
N GLY A 36 -33.70 -2.97 -13.00
CA GLY A 36 -34.52 -3.92 -13.75
C GLY A 36 -35.81 -4.22 -13.00
N ARG A 37 -36.97 -4.21 -13.68
CA ARG A 37 -38.26 -4.54 -13.07
C ARG A 37 -38.25 -6.02 -12.62
N VAL A 38 -38.12 -6.27 -11.31
CA VAL A 38 -38.47 -7.56 -10.72
C VAL A 38 -40.00 -7.59 -10.61
N ALA A 39 -40.64 -8.49 -11.33
CA ALA A 39 -42.08 -8.71 -11.21
C ALA A 39 -42.39 -9.28 -9.82
N GLY A 40 -42.94 -8.44 -8.95
CA GLY A 40 -43.40 -8.84 -7.63
C GLY A 40 -43.67 -7.63 -6.74
N THR A 41 -44.93 -7.48 -6.33
CA THR A 41 -45.46 -6.50 -5.37
C THR A 41 -45.41 -5.03 -5.78
N ALA A 42 -46.43 -4.62 -6.54
CA ALA A 42 -47.00 -3.29 -6.38
C ALA A 42 -47.47 -3.15 -4.92
N VAL A 43 -46.84 -2.25 -4.16
CA VAL A 43 -47.50 -1.64 -3.00
C VAL A 43 -47.86 -0.24 -3.44
N ASP A 44 -49.10 -0.12 -3.87
CA ASP A 44 -49.82 1.13 -4.01
C ASP A 44 -49.67 1.91 -2.69
N SER A 45 -49.03 3.06 -2.73
CA SER A 45 -48.85 3.95 -1.58
C SER A 45 -49.53 5.28 -1.89
N SER A 46 -50.83 5.22 -2.17
CA SER A 46 -51.77 6.29 -1.87
C SER A 46 -52.51 5.90 -0.58
N GLU A 47 -52.11 6.46 0.56
CA GLU A 47 -53.02 6.95 1.61
C GLU A 47 -52.18 7.43 2.81
N GLY A 48 -52.41 8.67 3.24
CA GLY A 48 -52.41 9.06 4.65
C GLY A 48 -53.65 9.91 4.87
N PRO A 49 -54.05 10.30 6.10
CA PRO A 49 -53.51 9.99 7.43
C PRO A 49 -54.57 9.35 8.37
N GLU A 50 -54.19 8.87 9.57
CA GLU A 50 -54.77 9.27 10.88
C GLU A 50 -54.38 8.35 12.07
N PRO A 51 -54.42 8.86 13.33
CA PRO A 51 -53.80 8.26 14.50
C PRO A 51 -54.80 7.47 15.36
N VAL A 52 -54.44 6.29 15.87
CA VAL A 52 -55.27 5.56 16.84
C VAL A 52 -54.44 4.93 17.96
N SER A 53 -54.50 5.62 19.10
CA SER A 53 -54.57 5.16 20.50
C SER A 53 -54.22 3.71 20.86
N THR A 54 -53.29 3.58 21.81
CA THR A 54 -53.16 2.46 22.76
C THR A 54 -54.43 2.25 23.59
N PRO A 55 -54.70 0.99 23.97
CA PRO A 55 -54.90 0.70 25.38
C PRO A 55 -54.06 -0.48 25.88
N VAL A 56 -53.59 -0.32 27.11
CA VAL A 56 -52.97 -1.34 27.96
C VAL A 56 -54.07 -2.19 28.59
N ASP A 57 -53.92 -3.52 28.60
CA ASP A 57 -54.40 -4.32 29.73
C ASP A 57 -53.52 -5.57 29.95
N THR A 58 -53.42 -5.96 31.21
CA THR A 58 -52.38 -6.78 31.83
C THR A 58 -52.93 -8.16 32.18
N THR A 59 -52.20 -9.27 31.93
CA THR A 59 -52.30 -10.47 32.79
C THR A 59 -51.08 -11.38 32.69
N GLU A 60 -50.76 -11.99 33.83
CA GLU A 60 -49.53 -12.68 34.25
C GLU A 60 -49.09 -13.93 33.45
N GLY A 61 -47.76 -14.15 33.43
CA GLY A 61 -47.20 -15.44 33.86
C GLY A 61 -46.68 -16.39 32.78
N GLN A 62 -45.50 -16.13 32.19
CA GLN A 62 -44.65 -17.18 31.60
C GLN A 62 -43.16 -16.83 31.70
N PRO A 63 -42.28 -17.79 32.06
CA PRO A 63 -40.85 -17.54 32.22
C PRO A 63 -40.19 -17.25 30.87
N ILE A 64 -39.55 -16.09 30.79
CA ILE A 64 -38.69 -15.62 29.70
C ILE A 64 -37.53 -16.60 29.46
N SER A 65 -37.69 -17.47 28.45
CA SER A 65 -36.55 -18.10 27.78
C SER A 65 -35.82 -17.02 26.99
N PRO A 66 -34.47 -16.96 26.97
CA PRO A 66 -33.76 -16.03 26.12
C PRO A 66 -34.00 -16.46 24.67
N THR A 67 -34.93 -15.78 23.99
CA THR A 67 -35.11 -15.91 22.55
C THR A 67 -33.80 -15.49 21.91
N ILE A 68 -33.02 -16.49 21.48
CA ILE A 68 -31.92 -16.32 20.55
C ILE A 68 -32.56 -15.73 19.30
N LEU A 69 -32.39 -14.42 19.10
CA LEU A 69 -32.75 -13.78 17.85
C LEU A 69 -32.03 -14.55 16.73
N PRO A 70 -32.75 -15.08 15.73
CA PRO A 70 -32.09 -15.63 14.56
C PRO A 70 -31.21 -14.53 13.95
N PRO A 71 -29.99 -14.85 13.48
CA PRO A 71 -29.16 -13.87 12.80
C PRO A 71 -29.97 -13.23 11.66
N PRO A 72 -29.85 -11.91 11.43
CA PRO A 72 -30.62 -11.24 10.39
C PRO A 72 -30.42 -11.97 9.07
N PRO A 73 -31.48 -12.14 8.25
CA PRO A 73 -31.37 -12.85 6.99
C PRO A 73 -30.26 -12.23 6.16
N SER A 74 -29.25 -13.04 5.85
CA SER A 74 -28.15 -12.67 4.98
C SER A 74 -28.74 -12.18 3.67
N ARG A 75 -28.67 -10.86 3.43
CA ARG A 75 -29.13 -10.23 2.20
C ARG A 75 -28.45 -10.94 1.01
N PRO A 76 -29.22 -11.59 0.11
CA PRO A 76 -28.65 -12.15 -1.11
C PRO A 76 -28.14 -10.98 -1.95
N GLY A 77 -26.84 -10.97 -2.26
CA GLY A 77 -26.27 -10.04 -3.23
C GLY A 77 -25.55 -8.81 -2.67
N MET A 78 -25.12 -8.79 -1.41
CA MET A 78 -23.95 -7.97 -1.09
C MET A 78 -22.73 -8.77 -1.57
N PRO A 79 -22.01 -8.34 -2.63
CA PRO A 79 -20.77 -9.01 -2.99
C PRO A 79 -19.89 -8.97 -1.75
N SER A 80 -19.48 -10.16 -1.28
CA SER A 80 -18.37 -10.28 -0.36
C SER A 80 -17.26 -9.36 -0.89
N SER A 81 -16.67 -8.57 -0.01
CA SER A 81 -15.64 -7.55 -0.28
C SER A 81 -14.32 -8.13 -0.79
N THR A 82 -14.38 -9.20 -1.58
CA THR A 82 -13.29 -9.98 -2.14
C THR A 82 -12.84 -9.44 -3.51
N GLY A 83 -13.37 -8.30 -3.97
CA GLY A 83 -13.08 -7.76 -5.31
C GLY A 83 -12.96 -6.24 -5.42
N ALA A 84 -12.82 -5.50 -4.31
CA ALA A 84 -12.89 -4.03 -4.29
C ALA A 84 -11.53 -3.31 -4.54
N TRP A 85 -10.63 -3.85 -5.37
CA TRP A 85 -9.28 -3.28 -5.53
C TRP A 85 -8.82 -3.05 -6.96
N LEU A 86 -9.68 -3.36 -7.93
CA LEU A 86 -9.46 -3.03 -9.34
C LEU A 86 -10.55 -2.06 -9.80
N GLY A 87 -10.48 -0.78 -9.38
CA GLY A 87 -11.23 0.28 -10.06
C GLY A 87 -12.04 1.28 -9.25
N ASP A 88 -11.86 1.41 -7.93
CA ASP A 88 -12.37 2.61 -7.22
C ASP A 88 -11.18 3.46 -6.71
N PRO A 89 -10.78 4.51 -7.46
CA PRO A 89 -9.72 5.45 -7.07
C PRO A 89 -9.97 6.16 -5.73
N GLY A 90 -11.17 6.06 -5.14
CA GLY A 90 -11.57 6.79 -3.94
C GLY A 90 -11.19 6.16 -2.59
N LYS A 91 -10.76 4.89 -2.52
CA LYS A 91 -10.59 4.18 -1.23
C LYS A 91 -9.16 3.82 -0.84
N ILE A 92 -8.19 3.98 -1.75
CA ILE A 92 -6.77 3.73 -1.45
C ILE A 92 -6.12 5.03 -0.98
N VAL A 93 -5.93 5.19 0.32
CA VAL A 93 -5.14 6.30 0.87
C VAL A 93 -3.66 6.01 0.61
N LEU A 94 -3.10 6.66 -0.41
CA LEU A 94 -1.67 6.58 -0.72
C LEU A 94 -0.83 7.07 0.47
N ALA A 95 0.34 6.47 0.65
CA ALA A 95 1.26 6.90 1.70
C ALA A 95 1.76 8.35 1.45
N PRO A 96 1.81 9.21 2.48
CA PRO A 96 2.42 10.52 2.34
C PRO A 96 3.92 10.38 2.06
N LEU A 97 4.47 11.30 1.26
CA LEU A 97 5.87 11.22 0.80
C LEU A 97 6.86 11.26 1.97
N GLY A 98 6.61 12.11 2.98
CA GLY A 98 7.45 12.17 4.17
C GLY A 98 7.54 10.84 4.94
N ALA A 99 6.44 10.07 5.01
CA ALA A 99 6.47 8.74 5.62
C ALA A 99 7.30 7.75 4.80
N ARG A 100 7.25 7.82 3.46
CA ARG A 100 8.12 6.99 2.60
C ARG A 100 9.60 7.29 2.84
N VAL A 101 9.97 8.57 2.91
CA VAL A 101 11.36 8.99 3.17
C VAL A 101 11.81 8.55 4.56
N LEU A 102 10.98 8.76 5.59
CA LEU A 102 11.31 8.34 6.95
C LEU A 102 11.44 6.81 7.06
N ALA A 103 10.53 6.05 6.43
CA ALA A 103 10.65 4.59 6.35
C ALA A 103 11.96 4.16 5.69
N TYR A 104 12.33 4.79 4.57
CA TYR A 104 13.59 4.51 3.88
C TYR A 104 14.81 4.79 4.77
N ILE A 105 14.83 5.90 5.51
CA ILE A 105 15.92 6.23 6.44
C ILE A 105 16.02 5.17 7.55
N VAL A 106 14.90 4.81 8.18
CA VAL A 106 14.87 3.81 9.25
C VAL A 106 15.36 2.45 8.73
N ASP A 107 14.84 1.99 7.59
CA ASP A 107 15.27 0.75 6.97
C ASP A 107 16.76 0.79 6.57
N ARG A 108 17.26 1.95 6.13
CA ARG A 108 18.67 2.11 5.78
C ARG A 108 19.59 2.01 6.99
N ILE A 109 19.17 2.55 8.14
CA ILE A 109 19.89 2.42 9.41
C ILE A 109 19.89 0.96 9.87
N LEU A 110 18.73 0.29 9.87
CA LEU A 110 18.63 -1.11 10.29
C LEU A 110 19.50 -2.04 9.43
N THR A 111 19.44 -1.86 8.11
CA THR A 111 20.25 -2.66 7.18
C THR A 111 21.74 -2.31 7.25
N SER A 112 22.12 -1.04 7.48
CA SER A 112 23.54 -0.67 7.62
C SER A 112 24.14 -1.23 8.91
N LEU A 113 23.43 -1.16 10.04
CA LEU A 113 23.86 -1.75 11.29
C LEU A 113 24.04 -3.26 11.16
N LEU A 114 23.08 -3.95 10.53
CA LEU A 114 23.17 -5.38 10.28
C LEU A 114 24.32 -5.74 9.33
N THR A 115 24.57 -4.91 8.32
CA THR A 115 25.70 -5.09 7.39
C THR A 115 27.03 -4.90 8.10
N VAL A 116 27.19 -3.87 8.93
CA VAL A 116 28.40 -3.66 9.72
C VAL A 116 28.60 -4.82 10.69
N LEU A 117 27.55 -5.25 11.39
CA LEU A 117 27.63 -6.37 12.34
C LEU A 117 28.10 -7.66 11.67
N LEU A 118 27.51 -8.02 10.53
CA LEU A 118 27.84 -9.26 9.80
C LEU A 118 29.14 -9.15 8.98
N GLY A 119 29.45 -7.95 8.50
CA GLY A 119 30.61 -7.65 7.67
C GLY A 119 31.82 -7.15 8.45
N PHE A 120 31.73 -6.99 9.77
CA PHE A 120 32.75 -6.36 10.60
C PHE A 120 34.14 -6.96 10.39
N TRP A 121 34.22 -8.28 10.37
CA TRP A 121 35.46 -9.00 10.16
C TRP A 121 36.12 -8.68 8.81
N PHE A 122 35.31 -8.54 7.74
CA PHE A 122 35.80 -8.19 6.41
C PHE A 122 36.33 -6.75 6.38
N ILE A 123 35.70 -5.82 7.10
CA ILE A 123 36.23 -4.45 7.24
C ILE A 123 37.61 -4.49 7.90
N LEU A 124 37.77 -5.22 9.01
CA LEU A 124 39.06 -5.33 9.71
C LEU A 124 40.16 -5.87 8.79
N LYS A 125 39.84 -6.87 7.96
CA LYS A 125 40.77 -7.42 6.97
C LYS A 125 41.05 -6.49 5.80
N ALA A 126 40.04 -5.73 5.35
CA ALA A 126 40.22 -4.75 4.29
C ALA A 126 41.21 -3.63 4.68
N VAL A 127 41.17 -3.18 5.94
CA VAL A 127 42.01 -2.09 6.43
C VAL A 127 43.36 -2.54 7.00
N GLU A 128 43.57 -3.85 7.17
CA GLU A 128 44.82 -4.41 7.71
C GLU A 128 46.09 -3.87 7.01
N PRO A 129 46.15 -3.74 5.66
CA PRO A 129 47.32 -3.21 4.96
C PRO A 129 47.61 -1.72 5.21
N ILE A 130 46.60 -0.96 5.65
CA ILE A 130 46.67 0.50 5.81
C ILE A 130 46.53 0.92 7.28
N ARG A 131 46.36 -0.03 8.21
CA ARG A 131 46.01 0.26 9.61
C ARG A 131 46.99 1.22 10.29
N ALA A 132 48.29 0.96 10.18
CA ALA A 132 49.33 1.79 10.80
C ALA A 132 49.37 3.21 10.22
N ASP A 133 49.30 3.33 8.89
CA ASP A 133 49.28 4.62 8.20
C ASP A 133 48.01 5.42 8.55
N LEU A 134 46.88 4.73 8.66
CA LEU A 134 45.58 5.31 8.99
C LEU A 134 45.56 5.85 10.42
N GLU A 135 46.07 5.08 11.39
CA GLU A 135 46.21 5.51 12.78
C GLU A 135 47.11 6.74 12.90
N ALA A 136 48.29 6.71 12.26
CA ALA A 136 49.23 7.84 12.29
C ALA A 136 48.68 9.11 11.62
N THR A 137 47.90 8.97 10.56
CA THR A 137 47.31 10.10 9.82
C THR A 137 46.11 10.68 10.58
N THR A 138 45.27 9.82 11.17
CA THR A 138 44.16 10.24 12.03
C THR A 138 44.65 10.94 13.30
N ALA A 139 45.72 10.45 13.93
CA ALA A 139 46.32 11.08 15.11
C ALA A 139 46.85 12.50 14.83
N ARG A 140 47.18 12.81 13.57
CA ARG A 140 47.59 14.15 13.12
C ARG A 140 46.41 15.05 12.75
N GLY A 141 45.17 14.57 12.83
CA GLY A 141 43.97 15.29 12.40
C GLY A 141 43.82 15.43 10.89
N ASP A 142 44.60 14.67 10.10
CA ASP A 142 44.57 14.73 8.64
C ASP A 142 43.49 13.80 8.08
N ILE A 143 42.25 14.32 8.03
CA ILE A 143 41.10 13.57 7.52
C ILE A 143 41.27 13.27 6.02
N ALA A 144 41.82 14.20 5.24
CA ALA A 144 41.99 14.03 3.81
C ALA A 144 42.98 12.91 3.48
N GLY A 145 44.13 12.88 4.16
CA GLY A 145 45.10 11.80 4.04
C GLY A 145 44.53 10.45 4.49
N ALA A 146 43.76 10.42 5.58
CA ALA A 146 43.09 9.21 6.05
C ALA A 146 42.11 8.64 5.02
N LEU A 147 41.35 9.51 4.33
CA LEU A 147 40.44 9.11 3.25
C LEU A 147 41.19 8.59 2.02
N ALA A 148 42.31 9.21 1.65
CA ALA A 148 43.12 8.77 0.50
C ALA A 148 43.71 7.36 0.70
N LEU A 149 44.00 6.95 1.94
CA LEU A 149 44.50 5.61 2.25
C LEU A 149 43.49 4.50 1.95
N ILE A 150 42.19 4.81 1.88
CA ILE A 150 41.14 3.82 1.56
C ILE A 150 41.37 3.19 0.18
N GLU A 151 41.98 3.91 -0.77
CA GLU A 151 42.30 3.38 -2.10
C GLU A 151 43.33 2.23 -2.07
N ARG A 152 44.12 2.17 -0.99
CA ARG A 152 45.10 1.11 -0.73
C ARG A 152 44.54 -0.06 0.09
N ALA A 153 43.27 0.01 0.53
CA ALA A 153 42.63 -1.09 1.24
C ALA A 153 42.49 -2.33 0.34
N ASP A 154 42.39 -3.51 0.96
CA ASP A 154 42.23 -4.75 0.23
C ASP A 154 40.83 -4.82 -0.44
N ARG A 155 40.84 -4.74 -1.78
CA ARG A 155 39.61 -4.72 -2.58
C ARG A 155 38.82 -6.02 -2.51
N GLY A 156 39.47 -7.16 -2.26
CA GLY A 156 38.81 -8.45 -2.15
C GLY A 156 37.90 -8.49 -0.92
N TYR A 157 38.41 -8.04 0.23
CA TYR A 157 37.62 -7.93 1.45
C TYR A 157 36.56 -6.82 1.37
N LEU A 158 36.84 -5.69 0.71
CA LEU A 158 35.82 -4.66 0.44
C LEU A 158 34.69 -5.18 -0.45
N LEU A 159 35.02 -5.95 -1.49
CA LEU A 159 34.02 -6.60 -2.35
C LEU A 159 33.17 -7.59 -1.56
N ALA A 160 33.79 -8.42 -0.73
CA ALA A 160 33.08 -9.35 0.14
C ALA A 160 32.12 -8.61 1.11
N TYR A 161 32.56 -7.51 1.71
CA TYR A 161 31.71 -6.64 2.53
C TYR A 161 30.53 -6.08 1.73
N ALA A 162 30.76 -5.60 0.51
CA ALA A 162 29.71 -5.09 -0.37
C ALA A 162 28.68 -6.19 -0.73
N VAL A 163 29.14 -7.41 -1.02
CA VAL A 163 28.26 -8.58 -1.28
C VAL A 163 27.42 -8.91 -0.06
N ILE A 164 27.99 -8.87 1.15
CA ILE A 164 27.23 -9.04 2.40
C ILE A 164 26.16 -7.97 2.52
N GLY A 165 26.49 -6.70 2.27
CA GLY A 165 25.51 -5.61 2.31
C GLY A 165 24.36 -5.78 1.32
N LEU A 166 24.65 -6.23 0.10
CA LEU A 166 23.64 -6.55 -0.91
C LEU A 166 22.75 -7.73 -0.46
N ALA A 167 23.36 -8.80 0.06
CA ALA A 167 22.63 -9.96 0.57
C ALA A 167 21.73 -9.57 1.75
N VAL A 168 22.25 -8.80 2.72
CA VAL A 168 21.50 -8.30 3.86
C VAL A 168 20.31 -7.48 3.41
N GLY A 169 20.52 -6.50 2.52
CA GLY A 169 19.44 -5.66 2.01
C GLY A 169 18.35 -6.46 1.29
N LEU A 170 18.74 -7.41 0.43
CA LEU A 170 17.81 -8.24 -0.33
C LEU A 170 17.03 -9.19 0.58
N LEU A 171 17.72 -9.94 1.44
CA LEU A 171 17.09 -10.90 2.36
C LEU A 171 16.17 -10.19 3.35
N TYR A 172 16.61 -9.06 3.92
CA TYR A 172 15.80 -8.22 4.80
C TYR A 172 14.51 -7.80 4.10
N SER A 173 14.61 -7.16 2.94
CA SER A 173 13.44 -6.63 2.23
C SER A 173 12.50 -7.75 1.79
N VAL A 174 13.00 -8.82 1.18
CA VAL A 174 12.16 -9.94 0.71
C VAL A 174 11.45 -10.63 1.87
N LEU A 175 12.16 -10.93 2.97
CA LEU A 175 11.59 -11.62 4.13
C LEU A 175 10.41 -10.82 4.72
N PHE A 176 10.60 -9.52 4.94
CA PHE A 176 9.58 -8.67 5.55
C PHE A 176 8.43 -8.32 4.59
N LEU A 177 8.71 -8.14 3.30
CA LEU A 177 7.67 -7.91 2.30
C LEU A 177 6.75 -9.12 2.14
N VAL A 178 7.31 -10.34 2.11
CA VAL A 178 6.53 -11.57 2.01
C VAL A 178 5.73 -11.85 3.29
N ARG A 179 6.33 -11.62 4.47
CA ARG A 179 5.64 -11.93 5.75
C ARG A 179 4.63 -10.87 6.18
N ALA A 180 4.97 -9.59 6.05
CA ALA A 180 4.22 -8.49 6.66
C ALA A 180 3.69 -7.47 5.64
N GLY A 181 4.03 -7.63 4.34
CA GLY A 181 3.71 -6.64 3.31
C GLY A 181 4.44 -5.30 3.50
N ALA A 182 5.43 -5.24 4.40
CA ALA A 182 6.14 -4.02 4.75
C ALA A 182 7.42 -4.35 5.52
N THR A 183 8.46 -3.54 5.30
CA THR A 183 9.68 -3.55 6.09
C THR A 183 9.44 -2.91 7.46
N PRO A 184 10.25 -3.23 8.50
CA PRO A 184 10.18 -2.61 9.82
C PRO A 184 10.08 -1.08 9.82
N GLY A 185 10.85 -0.37 8.99
CA GLY A 185 10.75 1.08 8.85
C GLY A 185 9.39 1.54 8.30
N LYS A 186 8.86 0.83 7.30
CA LYS A 186 7.51 1.06 6.77
C LYS A 186 6.43 0.79 7.82
N LEU A 187 6.59 -0.26 8.61
CA LEU A 187 5.68 -0.59 9.72
C LEU A 187 5.69 0.50 10.80
N ALA A 188 6.87 1.00 11.16
CA ALA A 188 7.05 2.04 12.18
C ALA A 188 6.32 3.35 11.83
N VAL A 189 6.24 3.70 10.53
CA VAL A 189 5.53 4.90 10.07
C VAL A 189 4.10 4.62 9.58
N GLY A 190 3.60 3.41 9.77
CA GLY A 190 2.22 3.04 9.42
C GLY A 190 1.94 3.01 7.92
N ILE A 191 2.89 2.54 7.10
CA ILE A 191 2.69 2.34 5.65
C ILE A 191 2.94 0.88 5.25
N ARG A 192 2.30 0.43 4.18
CA ARG A 192 2.44 -0.94 3.65
C ARG A 192 2.51 -0.96 2.14
N VAL A 193 3.15 -1.98 1.61
CA VAL A 193 3.23 -2.26 0.17
C VAL A 193 2.09 -3.19 -0.21
N ARG A 194 1.39 -2.88 -1.30
CA ARG A 194 0.40 -3.76 -1.92
C ARG A 194 0.62 -3.88 -3.41
N ARG A 195 0.12 -4.98 -3.97
CA ARG A 195 -0.01 -5.17 -5.42
C ARG A 195 -1.18 -4.36 -5.96
N MET A 196 -1.07 -3.98 -7.23
CA MET A 196 -2.12 -3.22 -7.93
C MET A 196 -3.23 -4.10 -8.50
N ASP A 197 -2.92 -5.36 -8.81
CA ASP A 197 -3.80 -6.26 -9.55
C ASP A 197 -4.59 -7.22 -8.66
N ARG A 198 -4.09 -7.49 -7.45
CA ARG A 198 -4.71 -8.41 -6.50
C ARG A 198 -4.51 -7.96 -5.07
N ASP A 199 -5.43 -8.42 -4.25
CA ASP A 199 -5.52 -8.02 -2.87
C ASP A 199 -4.83 -9.03 -1.94
N GLY A 200 -4.18 -8.52 -0.88
CA GLY A 200 -3.42 -9.35 0.08
C GLY A 200 -1.92 -9.03 0.15
N HIS A 201 -1.18 -9.89 0.85
CA HIS A 201 0.26 -9.75 1.02
C HIS A 201 1.01 -9.92 -0.30
N LEU A 202 2.21 -9.33 -0.38
CA LEU A 202 3.08 -9.53 -1.54
C LEU A 202 3.47 -11.01 -1.64
N ASP A 203 3.27 -11.60 -2.82
CA ASP A 203 3.85 -12.89 -3.13
C ASP A 203 5.38 -12.78 -3.27
N ARG A 204 6.03 -13.94 -3.18
CA ARG A 204 7.50 -14.03 -3.22
C ARG A 204 8.08 -13.47 -4.51
N ASP A 205 7.45 -13.74 -5.66
CA ASP A 205 7.95 -13.29 -6.96
C ASP A 205 7.91 -11.76 -7.07
N THR A 206 6.80 -11.13 -6.69
CA THR A 206 6.72 -9.66 -6.64
C THR A 206 7.73 -9.06 -5.66
N ALA A 207 7.89 -9.65 -4.46
CA ALA A 207 8.86 -9.16 -3.49
C ALA A 207 10.30 -9.27 -4.02
N ILE A 208 10.66 -10.39 -4.66
CA ILE A 208 11.98 -10.61 -5.24
C ILE A 208 12.23 -9.67 -6.42
N LYS A 209 11.26 -9.47 -7.33
CA LYS A 209 11.40 -8.54 -8.45
C LYS A 209 11.65 -7.11 -7.95
N ARG A 210 10.86 -6.67 -6.97
CA ARG A 210 11.01 -5.36 -6.35
C ARG A 210 12.38 -5.19 -5.69
N SER A 211 12.72 -6.07 -4.75
CA SER A 211 13.96 -5.97 -3.98
C SER A 211 15.20 -6.26 -4.83
N GLY A 212 15.07 -7.11 -5.84
CA GLY A 212 16.13 -7.38 -6.81
C GLY A 212 16.44 -6.16 -7.68
N PHE A 213 15.41 -5.43 -8.11
CA PHE A 213 15.62 -4.16 -8.82
C PHE A 213 16.37 -3.14 -7.95
N GLU A 214 15.93 -2.95 -6.69
CA GLU A 214 16.62 -2.08 -5.72
C GLU A 214 18.09 -2.53 -5.51
N ALA A 215 18.34 -3.84 -5.38
CA ALA A 215 19.67 -4.40 -5.20
C ALA A 215 20.57 -4.18 -6.44
N VAL A 216 20.03 -4.34 -7.65
CA VAL A 216 20.76 -4.09 -8.90
C VAL A 216 21.12 -2.61 -9.01
N LEU A 217 20.18 -1.70 -8.75
CA LEU A 217 20.47 -0.26 -8.75
C LEU A 217 21.54 0.10 -7.73
N GLY A 218 21.45 -0.47 -6.52
CA GLY A 218 22.45 -0.29 -5.48
C GLY A 218 23.83 -0.81 -5.89
N ALA A 219 23.90 -2.01 -6.47
CA ALA A 219 25.14 -2.59 -6.96
C ALA A 219 25.76 -1.76 -8.09
N MET A 220 24.94 -1.32 -9.05
CA MET A 220 25.37 -0.43 -10.13
C MET A 220 25.96 0.87 -9.60
N GLY A 221 25.33 1.48 -8.59
CA GLY A 221 25.80 2.72 -7.98
C GLY A 221 27.18 2.61 -7.32
N ASN A 222 27.60 1.40 -6.91
CA ASN A 222 28.90 1.13 -6.31
C ASN A 222 29.92 0.54 -7.30
N ALA A 223 29.50 0.23 -8.52
CA ALA A 223 30.36 -0.38 -9.52
C ALA A 223 31.20 0.68 -10.27
N PRO A 224 32.48 0.40 -10.58
CA PRO A 224 33.29 1.26 -11.44
C PRO A 224 32.62 1.46 -12.81
N TYR A 225 32.81 2.64 -13.41
CA TYR A 225 32.32 3.02 -14.75
C TYR A 225 30.80 3.18 -14.92
N VAL A 226 29.98 2.41 -14.20
CA VAL A 226 28.51 2.51 -14.23
C VAL A 226 27.91 3.14 -12.97
N GLY A 227 28.74 3.44 -11.96
CA GLY A 227 28.39 4.09 -10.70
C GLY A 227 27.52 5.33 -10.86
N THR A 228 27.94 6.25 -11.72
CA THR A 228 27.20 7.51 -11.97
C THR A 228 25.78 7.23 -12.46
N LEU A 229 25.62 6.29 -13.40
CA LEU A 229 24.30 5.92 -13.91
C LEU A 229 23.45 5.26 -12.82
N GLY A 230 24.04 4.37 -12.01
CA GLY A 230 23.36 3.76 -10.88
C GLY A 230 22.85 4.78 -9.86
N VAL A 231 23.68 5.78 -9.51
CA VAL A 231 23.28 6.88 -8.62
C VAL A 231 22.15 7.72 -9.24
N MET A 232 22.25 8.05 -10.53
CA MET A 232 21.18 8.78 -11.24
C MET A 232 19.85 8.00 -11.24
N LEU A 233 19.89 6.69 -11.44
CA LEU A 233 18.70 5.83 -11.37
C LEU A 233 18.14 5.72 -9.95
N ALA A 234 18.98 5.69 -8.93
CA ALA A 234 18.54 5.71 -7.53
C ALA A 234 17.89 7.05 -7.16
N ILE A 235 18.44 8.17 -7.65
CA ILE A 235 17.82 9.49 -7.49
C ILE A 235 16.48 9.54 -8.23
N ALA A 236 16.42 9.03 -9.46
CA ALA A 236 15.17 8.95 -10.22
C ALA A 236 14.12 8.11 -9.47
N ASP A 237 14.51 6.98 -8.89
CA ASP A 237 13.63 6.14 -8.06
C ASP A 237 13.06 6.90 -6.86
N LEU A 238 13.86 7.75 -6.20
CA LEU A 238 13.45 8.58 -5.07
C LEU A 238 12.55 9.76 -5.48
N LEU A 239 12.80 10.36 -6.65
CA LEU A 239 12.09 11.55 -7.13
C LEU A 239 10.81 11.23 -7.89
N LEU A 240 10.71 10.06 -8.53
CA LEU A 240 9.54 9.67 -9.32
C LEU A 240 8.21 9.74 -8.54
N PRO A 241 8.13 9.34 -7.25
CA PRO A 241 6.91 9.47 -6.45
C PRO A 241 6.38 10.89 -6.28
N PHE A 242 7.20 11.92 -6.51
CA PHE A 242 6.77 13.32 -6.40
C PHE A 242 6.01 13.80 -7.64
N VAL A 243 6.27 13.16 -8.79
CA VAL A 243 5.69 13.54 -10.09
C VAL A 243 4.63 12.53 -10.54
N ASP A 244 4.81 11.26 -10.18
CA ASP A 244 3.90 10.18 -10.57
C ASP A 244 2.51 10.34 -9.90
N PRO A 245 1.40 10.32 -10.67
CA PRO A 245 0.05 10.46 -10.11
C PRO A 245 -0.32 9.39 -9.08
N ARG A 246 0.30 8.19 -9.17
CA ARG A 246 0.11 7.07 -8.24
C ARG A 246 1.20 7.03 -7.16
N ARG A 247 2.08 8.03 -7.11
CA ARG A 247 3.23 8.16 -6.19
C ARG A 247 4.13 6.91 -6.20
N GLN A 248 4.32 6.29 -7.37
CA GLN A 248 5.16 5.10 -7.50
C GLN A 248 6.62 5.46 -7.74
N ALA A 249 7.51 4.76 -7.04
CA ALA A 249 8.94 4.73 -7.34
C ALA A 249 9.22 3.84 -8.56
N LEU A 250 10.45 3.86 -9.09
CA LEU A 250 10.84 3.05 -10.25
C LEU A 250 10.76 1.55 -9.91
N HIS A 251 11.24 1.15 -8.73
CA HIS A 251 11.11 -0.22 -8.22
C HIS A 251 9.65 -0.63 -7.99
N ASP A 252 8.79 0.32 -7.59
CA ASP A 252 7.36 0.07 -7.39
C ASP A 252 6.69 -0.21 -8.75
N LYS A 253 7.08 0.48 -9.82
CA LYS A 253 6.56 0.28 -11.19
C LYS A 253 6.98 -1.06 -11.76
N VAL A 254 8.25 -1.43 -11.64
CA VAL A 254 8.77 -2.73 -12.11
C VAL A 254 8.03 -3.89 -11.44
N ALA A 255 7.66 -3.73 -10.18
CA ALA A 255 6.95 -4.74 -9.41
C ALA A 255 5.41 -4.64 -9.47
N ALA A 256 4.85 -3.65 -10.18
CA ALA A 256 3.42 -3.34 -10.17
C ALA A 256 2.83 -3.18 -8.75
N THR A 257 3.56 -2.49 -7.87
CA THR A 257 3.17 -2.25 -6.48
C THR A 257 2.87 -0.77 -6.19
N VAL A 258 2.14 -0.52 -5.11
CA VAL A 258 1.92 0.82 -4.54
C VAL A 258 2.12 0.77 -3.03
N VAL A 259 2.53 1.91 -2.46
CA VAL A 259 2.63 2.07 -1.00
C VAL A 259 1.45 2.87 -0.50
N VAL A 260 0.73 2.28 0.45
CA VAL A 260 -0.53 2.77 1.00
C VAL A 260 -0.39 2.99 2.49
N ARG A 261 -1.24 3.85 3.07
CA ARG A 261 -1.36 3.97 4.52
C ARG A 261 -1.91 2.66 5.09
N ARG A 262 -1.37 2.23 6.23
CA ARG A 262 -1.90 1.12 7.01
C ARG A 262 -3.25 1.56 7.60
N GLN A 263 -4.34 1.06 7.05
CA GLN A 263 -5.63 1.12 7.74
C GLN A 263 -5.55 0.17 8.95
N GLY A 264 -5.94 0.70 10.12
CA GLY A 264 -5.90 0.02 11.42
C GLY A 264 -6.82 -1.18 11.45
#